data_AF-F9U839-F1
#
_entry.id   AF-F9U839-F1
#
_cell.length_a   1.000
_cell.length_b   1.000
_cell.length_c   1.000
_cell.angle_alpha   90.00
_cell.angle_beta   90.00
_cell.angle_gamma   90.00
#
_symmetry.space_group_name_H-M   'P 1'
#
loop_
_entity.id
_entity.type
_entity.pdbx_description
1 polymer ?
#
loop_
_entity_poly.entity_id
_entity_poly.type
_entity_poly.pdbx_seq_one_letter_code
_entity_poly.pdbx_strand_id
1 'polypeptide(L)'
;MRHCYCQHARHHAGPLQGRHSEAYELYVTEGTRGLYATNALEAQLDLLYTYCQYELLQAHPEETHLSLYRGINRIDEHEILETLGGGRYRVLFNNLNSFTSSRERADEFGDYILIAEVPLPKIFFFNRLLPGMLKGEDEFVVVGGVYEVSISTL
;
A
#
# COMPACT_ATOMS: atom_id res chain seq x y z
N MET A 1 13.73 27.52 3.68
CA MET A 1 12.66 27.22 2.70
C MET A 1 12.49 25.72 2.63
N ARG A 2 11.39 25.17 3.16
CA ARG A 2 11.07 23.75 3.00
C ARG A 2 10.61 23.56 1.55
N HIS A 3 11.33 22.76 0.76
CA HIS A 3 10.83 22.30 -0.53
C HIS A 3 9.54 21.50 -0.26
N CYS A 4 8.40 22.10 -0.58
CA CYS A 4 7.17 21.36 -0.71
C CYS A 4 7.33 20.50 -1.97
N TYR A 5 7.72 19.23 -1.81
CA TYR A 5 7.63 18.29 -2.91
C TYR A 5 6.16 18.21 -3.31
N CYS A 6 5.79 18.84 -4.42
CA CYS A 6 4.55 18.51 -5.11
C CYS A 6 4.69 17.06 -5.59
N GLN A 7 4.33 16.11 -4.73
CA GLN A 7 4.34 14.70 -5.04
C GLN A 7 3.21 14.45 -6.04
N HIS A 8 3.60 14.14 -7.27
CA HIS A 8 2.68 13.73 -8.30
C HIS A 8 2.24 12.30 -8.00
N ALA A 9 0.93 12.06 -7.92
CA ALA A 9 0.38 10.70 -7.92
C ALA A 9 0.96 9.93 -9.13
N ARG A 10 1.17 8.62 -9.01
CA ARG A 10 1.77 7.81 -10.09
C ARG A 10 0.77 6.75 -10.56
N HIS A 11 0.82 6.43 -11.84
CA HIS A 11 0.21 5.22 -12.40
C HIS A 11 1.29 4.32 -13.00
N HIS A 12 0.92 3.11 -13.40
CA HIS A 12 1.86 2.10 -13.89
C HIS A 12 2.64 2.54 -15.16
N ALA A 13 2.17 3.56 -15.89
CA ALA A 13 2.85 4.12 -17.06
C ALA A 13 3.57 5.46 -16.79
N GLY A 14 3.65 5.91 -15.54
CA GLY A 14 4.50 7.03 -15.15
C GLY A 14 3.91 7.98 -14.10
N PRO A 15 4.64 9.07 -13.76
CA PRO A 15 4.16 10.10 -12.85
C PRO A 15 3.08 10.98 -13.50
N LEU A 16 2.03 11.29 -12.73
CA LEU A 16 0.93 12.18 -13.15
C LEU A 16 1.32 13.64 -12.91
N GLN A 17 2.02 14.23 -13.87
CA GLN A 17 2.58 15.59 -13.80
C GLN A 17 1.53 16.72 -13.82
N GLY A 18 0.24 16.39 -13.90
CA GLY A 18 -0.88 17.34 -13.85
C GLY A 18 -2.10 16.86 -14.64
N ARG A 19 -3.26 17.48 -14.40
CA ARG A 19 -4.55 17.09 -15.03
C ARG A 19 -4.60 17.28 -16.55
N HIS A 20 -3.67 18.03 -17.12
CA HIS A 20 -3.55 18.28 -18.56
C HIS A 20 -2.41 17.49 -19.21
N SER A 21 -1.80 16.55 -18.49
CA SER A 21 -0.75 15.70 -19.04
C SER A 21 -1.36 14.50 -19.78
N GLU A 22 -0.69 14.06 -20.84
CA GLU A 22 -1.04 12.83 -21.57
C GLU A 22 -1.12 11.62 -20.64
N ALA A 23 -0.19 11.52 -19.68
CA ALA A 23 -0.19 10.49 -18.63
C ALA A 23 -1.50 10.49 -17.81
N TYR A 24 -2.05 11.66 -17.50
CA TYR A 24 -3.31 11.78 -16.79
C TYR A 24 -4.52 11.37 -17.64
N GLU A 25 -4.53 11.75 -18.92
CA GLU A 25 -5.59 11.33 -19.86
C GLU A 25 -5.61 9.81 -20.05
N LEU A 26 -4.42 9.19 -20.19
CA LEU A 26 -4.26 7.74 -20.26
C LEU A 26 -4.78 7.07 -18.98
N TYR A 27 -4.35 7.55 -17.81
CA TYR A 27 -4.82 7.06 -16.52
C TYR A 27 -6.35 7.09 -16.38
N VAL A 28 -7.00 8.22 -16.74
CA VAL A 28 -8.46 8.35 -16.69
C VAL A 28 -9.13 7.41 -17.69
N THR A 29 -8.57 7.29 -18.90
CA THR A 29 -9.12 6.41 -19.95
C THR A 29 -9.08 4.94 -19.53
N GLU A 30 -7.94 4.48 -19.00
CA GLU A 30 -7.76 3.12 -18.52
C GLU A 30 -8.64 2.82 -17.30
N GLY A 31 -8.71 3.74 -16.34
CA GLY A 31 -9.62 3.62 -15.19
C GLY A 31 -11.08 3.52 -15.62
N THR A 32 -11.50 4.36 -16.56
CA THR A 32 -12.88 4.34 -17.10
C THR A 32 -13.18 3.03 -17.83
N ARG A 33 -12.24 2.50 -18.61
CA ARG A 33 -12.38 1.18 -19.25
C ARG A 33 -12.49 0.05 -18.22
N GLY A 34 -11.70 0.11 -17.15
CA GLY A 34 -11.76 -0.86 -16.06
C GLY A 34 -13.04 -0.81 -15.24
N LEU A 35 -13.73 0.33 -15.19
CA LEU A 35 -15.02 0.50 -14.49
C LEU A 35 -16.23 0.21 -15.38
N TYR A 36 -16.05 0.22 -16.70
CA TYR A 36 -17.14 -0.05 -17.63
C TYR A 36 -17.61 -1.51 -17.50
N ALA A 37 -18.91 -1.70 -17.23
CA ALA A 37 -19.57 -2.99 -17.08
C ALA A 37 -19.11 -3.87 -15.89
N THR A 38 -18.49 -3.30 -14.84
CA THR A 38 -18.04 -4.05 -13.66
C THR A 38 -19.04 -4.13 -12.49
N ASN A 39 -20.34 -4.02 -12.79
CA ASN A 39 -21.43 -4.20 -11.81
C ASN A 39 -21.26 -3.35 -10.52
N ALA A 40 -21.03 -2.05 -10.67
CA ALA A 40 -20.80 -1.12 -9.55
C ALA A 40 -19.59 -1.50 -8.67
N LEU A 41 -18.45 -1.78 -9.31
CA LEU A 41 -17.19 -2.13 -8.63
C LEU A 41 -16.82 -1.17 -7.49
N GLU A 42 -17.02 0.13 -7.65
CA GLU A 42 -16.74 1.11 -6.59
C GLU A 42 -17.53 0.81 -5.30
N ALA A 43 -18.82 0.48 -5.41
CA ALA A 43 -19.64 0.12 -4.26
C ALA A 43 -19.21 -1.23 -3.65
N GLN A 44 -18.69 -2.16 -4.45
CA GLN A 44 -18.14 -3.42 -3.96
C GLN A 44 -16.85 -3.20 -3.16
N LEU A 45 -15.96 -2.33 -3.66
CA LEU A 45 -14.74 -1.94 -2.95
C LEU A 45 -15.05 -1.16 -1.66
N ASP A 46 -16.04 -0.27 -1.69
CA ASP A 46 -16.48 0.47 -0.51
C ASP A 46 -17.05 -0.46 0.57
N LEU A 47 -17.86 -1.46 0.18
CA LEU A 47 -18.36 -2.47 1.09
C LEU A 47 -17.22 -3.31 1.69
N LEU A 48 -16.26 -3.75 0.86
CA LEU A 48 -15.10 -4.52 1.32
C LEU A 48 -14.27 -3.71 2.32
N TYR A 49 -13.96 -2.46 2.00
CA TYR A 49 -13.22 -1.57 2.87
C TYR A 49 -13.97 -1.33 4.18
N THR A 50 -15.25 -0.99 4.12
CA THR A 50 -16.08 -0.74 5.30
C THR A 50 -16.13 -1.96 6.22
N TYR A 51 -16.31 -3.15 5.66
CA TYR A 51 -16.30 -4.38 6.44
C TYR A 51 -14.92 -4.68 7.04
N CYS A 52 -13.85 -4.46 6.28
CA CYS A 52 -12.48 -4.57 6.79
C CYS A 52 -12.24 -3.64 7.98
N GLN A 53 -12.63 -2.37 7.87
CA GLN A 53 -12.46 -1.38 8.94
C GLN A 53 -13.27 -1.76 10.19
N TYR A 54 -14.48 -2.27 10.01
CA TYR A 54 -15.28 -2.80 11.13
C TYR A 54 -14.55 -3.94 11.85
N GLU A 55 -14.05 -4.94 11.13
CA GLU A 55 -13.35 -6.08 11.74
C GLU A 55 -12.00 -5.68 12.38
N LEU A 56 -11.25 -4.74 11.78
CA LEU A 56 -10.03 -4.20 12.36
C LEU A 56 -10.29 -3.50 13.70
N LEU A 57 -11.34 -2.68 13.78
CA LEU A 57 -11.70 -2.00 15.04
C LEU A 57 -12.11 -2.99 16.13
N GLN A 58 -12.74 -4.10 15.76
CA GLN A 58 -13.12 -5.15 16.71
C GLN A 58 -11.90 -5.96 17.19
N ALA A 59 -10.96 -6.25 16.29
CA ALA A 59 -9.76 -7.02 16.60
C ALA A 59 -8.68 -6.20 17.33
N HIS A 60 -8.58 -4.91 17.03
CA HIS A 60 -7.52 -4.00 17.51
C HIS A 60 -8.11 -2.68 18.07
N PRO A 61 -8.95 -2.73 19.11
CA PRO A 61 -9.75 -1.58 19.55
C PRO A 61 -8.92 -0.41 20.12
N GLU A 62 -7.72 -0.68 20.63
CA GLU A 62 -6.84 0.34 21.24
C GLU A 62 -5.66 0.73 20.35
N GLU A 63 -5.53 0.08 19.19
CA GLU A 63 -4.40 0.31 18.29
C GLU A 63 -4.79 1.33 17.21
N THR A 64 -3.78 2.08 16.77
CA THR A 64 -3.94 3.02 15.64
C THR A 64 -3.16 2.57 14.42
N HIS A 65 -2.20 1.67 14.60
CA HIS A 65 -1.29 1.17 13.58
C HIS A 65 -1.04 -0.32 13.79
N LEU A 66 -0.72 -1.03 12.70
CA LEU A 66 -0.16 -2.38 12.74
C LEU A 66 1.27 -2.36 12.20
N SER A 67 2.17 -3.06 12.88
CA SER A 67 3.50 -3.37 12.36
C SER A 67 3.37 -4.43 11.26
N LEU A 68 3.63 -4.04 10.01
CA LEU A 68 3.53 -4.91 8.85
C LEU A 68 4.87 -4.97 8.10
N TYR A 69 5.08 -6.10 7.40
CA TYR A 69 6.32 -6.44 6.73
C TYR A 69 6.11 -6.58 5.23
N ARG A 70 7.13 -6.23 4.44
CA ARG A 70 7.15 -6.45 3.00
C ARG A 70 8.55 -6.86 2.56
N GLY A 71 8.66 -8.03 1.94
CA GLY A 71 9.90 -8.45 1.27
C GLY A 71 10.09 -7.64 0.00
N ILE A 72 11.32 -7.18 -0.23
CA ILE A 72 11.71 -6.46 -1.44
C ILE A 72 13.07 -6.97 -1.93
N ASN A 73 13.26 -7.02 -3.25
CA ASN A 73 14.55 -7.37 -3.83
C ASN A 73 15.52 -6.20 -3.76
N ARG A 74 15.06 -4.98 -4.04
CA ARG A 74 15.89 -3.78 -3.94
C ARG A 74 15.07 -2.57 -3.48
N ILE A 75 15.64 -1.75 -2.61
CA ILE A 75 14.95 -0.55 -2.12
C ILE A 75 14.78 0.53 -3.19
N ASP A 76 15.65 0.58 -4.19
CA ASP A 76 15.57 1.57 -5.28
C ASP A 76 14.40 1.32 -6.25
N GLU A 77 13.71 0.19 -6.15
CA GLU A 77 12.40 -0.03 -6.78
C GLU A 77 11.32 0.88 -6.18
N HIS A 78 11.55 1.39 -4.96
CA HIS A 78 10.69 2.35 -4.31
C HIS A 78 11.29 3.76 -4.34
N GLU A 79 10.42 4.76 -4.46
CA GLU A 79 10.84 6.16 -4.44
C GLU A 79 11.19 6.58 -3.01
N ILE A 80 12.49 6.64 -2.71
CA ILE A 80 13.02 7.16 -1.44
C ILE A 80 12.97 8.68 -1.48
N LEU A 81 12.11 9.25 -0.64
CA LEU A 81 11.94 10.70 -0.49
C LEU A 81 12.99 11.29 0.46
N GLU A 82 13.35 10.55 1.50
CA GLU A 82 14.29 11.00 2.54
C GLU A 82 14.96 9.81 3.23
N THR A 83 16.24 9.93 3.58
CA THR A 83 16.94 8.97 4.45
C THR A 83 17.06 9.59 5.84
N LEU A 84 16.44 8.97 6.84
CA LEU A 84 16.32 9.50 8.20
C LEU A 84 17.44 9.03 9.15
N GLY A 85 18.35 8.19 8.66
CA GLY A 85 19.43 7.58 9.44
C GLY A 85 18.99 6.37 10.27
N GLY A 86 19.94 5.53 10.67
CA GLY A 86 19.67 4.32 11.46
C GLY A 86 18.83 3.27 10.73
N GLY A 87 18.99 3.15 9.40
CA GLY A 87 18.21 2.19 8.60
C GLY A 87 16.75 2.59 8.33
N ARG A 88 16.38 3.85 8.60
CA ARG A 88 15.04 4.39 8.36
C ARG A 88 14.97 5.29 7.13
N TYR A 89 13.87 5.18 6.41
CA TYR A 89 13.63 5.85 5.14
C TYR A 89 12.20 6.36 5.07
N ARG A 90 12.00 7.48 4.37
CA ARG A 90 10.68 7.89 3.91
C ARG A 90 10.51 7.44 2.48
N VAL A 91 9.50 6.61 2.25
CA VAL A 91 9.24 5.99 0.97
C VAL A 91 7.85 6.39 0.49
N LEU A 92 7.73 6.68 -0.80
CA LEU A 92 6.44 6.82 -1.46
C LEU A 92 6.01 5.48 -2.06
N PHE A 93 5.00 4.88 -1.46
CA PHE A 93 4.32 3.72 -2.03
C PHE A 93 3.25 4.17 -3.04
N ASN A 94 3.09 3.42 -4.13
CA ASN A 94 2.05 3.67 -5.13
C ASN A 94 0.67 3.17 -4.64
N ASN A 95 -0.36 3.25 -5.48
CA ASN A 95 -1.78 3.03 -5.15
C ASN A 95 -2.09 1.96 -4.08
N LEU A 96 -1.73 0.70 -4.31
CA LEU A 96 -1.99 -0.42 -3.40
C LEU A 96 -0.75 -1.29 -3.28
N ASN A 97 -0.42 -1.72 -2.07
CA ASN A 97 0.80 -2.46 -1.77
C ASN A 97 0.47 -3.63 -0.86
N SER A 98 1.00 -4.80 -1.19
CA SER A 98 0.91 -5.98 -0.35
C SER A 98 1.91 -5.94 0.80
N PHE A 99 1.45 -6.25 1.98
CA PHE A 99 2.24 -6.46 3.20
C PHE A 99 1.80 -7.77 3.84
N THR A 100 2.54 -8.23 4.84
CA THR A 100 2.18 -9.38 5.67
C THR A 100 2.39 -9.04 7.13
N SER A 101 1.61 -9.64 8.04
CA SER A 101 1.88 -9.56 9.48
C SER A 101 3.00 -10.51 9.92
N SER A 102 3.44 -11.43 9.05
CA SER A 102 4.50 -12.39 9.36
C SER A 102 5.83 -11.96 8.75
N ARG A 103 6.81 -11.65 9.62
CA ARG A 103 8.17 -11.36 9.18
C ARG A 103 8.81 -12.54 8.44
N GLU A 104 8.56 -13.77 8.90
CA GLU A 104 9.06 -15.00 8.26
C GLU A 104 8.51 -15.15 6.84
N ARG A 105 7.27 -14.73 6.59
CA ARG A 105 6.70 -14.77 5.24
C ARG A 105 7.31 -13.69 4.35
N ALA A 106 7.64 -12.52 4.89
CA ALA A 106 8.32 -11.46 4.13
C ALA A 106 9.73 -11.88 3.67
N ASP A 107 10.40 -12.77 4.40
CA ASP A 107 11.69 -13.38 4.04
C ASP A 107 11.61 -14.16 2.71
N GLU A 108 10.45 -14.76 2.40
CA GLU A 108 10.26 -15.54 1.17
C GLU A 108 10.33 -14.68 -0.11
N PHE A 109 10.28 -13.35 -0.02
CA PHE A 109 10.06 -12.44 -1.15
C PHE A 109 11.21 -11.47 -1.48
N GLY A 110 12.38 -11.57 -0.84
CA GLY A 110 13.55 -10.78 -1.27
C GLY A 110 14.70 -10.69 -0.26
N ASP A 111 15.74 -9.93 -0.63
CA ASP A 111 16.97 -9.76 0.16
C ASP A 111 16.81 -8.84 1.39
N TYR A 112 15.74 -8.04 1.41
CA TYR A 112 15.47 -7.06 2.48
C TYR A 112 14.01 -7.12 2.93
N ILE A 113 13.81 -6.85 4.22
CA ILE A 113 12.48 -6.69 4.81
C ILE A 113 12.25 -5.22 5.14
N LEU A 114 11.23 -4.64 4.51
CA LEU A 114 10.64 -3.38 4.94
C LEU A 114 9.70 -3.61 6.12
N ILE A 115 9.84 -2.78 7.14
CA ILE A 115 8.98 -2.75 8.32
C ILE A 115 8.28 -1.39 8.36
N ALA A 116 6.96 -1.40 8.40
CA ALA A 116 6.14 -0.18 8.43
C ALA A 116 5.09 -0.25 9.55
N GLU A 117 4.93 0.85 10.27
CA GLU A 117 3.78 1.08 11.14
C GLU A 117 2.64 1.62 10.28
N VAL A 118 1.74 0.74 9.86
CA VAL A 118 0.66 1.07 8.92
C VAL A 118 -0.57 1.53 9.71
N PRO A 119 -1.07 2.77 9.51
CA PRO A 119 -2.30 3.21 10.16
C PRO A 119 -3.48 2.31 9.77
N LEU A 120 -4.35 1.94 10.72
CA LEU A 120 -5.51 1.09 10.43
C LEU A 120 -6.39 1.61 9.27
N PRO A 121 -6.66 2.92 9.14
CA PRO A 121 -7.44 3.45 8.01
C PRO A 121 -6.77 3.29 6.64
N LYS A 122 -5.47 2.97 6.60
CA LYS A 122 -4.76 2.69 5.35
C LYS A 122 -4.77 1.21 4.97
N ILE A 123 -5.29 0.33 5.82
CA ILE A 123 -5.48 -1.08 5.48
C ILE A 123 -6.76 -1.20 4.66
N PHE A 124 -6.62 -1.55 3.39
CA PHE A 124 -7.74 -1.66 2.46
C PHE A 124 -8.50 -2.97 2.65
N PHE A 125 -7.80 -4.10 2.69
CA PHE A 125 -8.35 -5.41 3.08
C PHE A 125 -7.23 -6.36 3.56
N PHE A 126 -7.58 -7.47 4.23
CA PHE A 126 -6.64 -8.54 4.57
C PHE A 126 -7.25 -9.93 4.36
N ASN A 127 -6.44 -10.93 3.97
CA ASN A 127 -6.92 -12.23 3.46
C ASN A 127 -7.71 -13.05 4.49
N ARG A 128 -7.51 -12.83 5.80
CA ARG A 128 -8.26 -13.52 6.85
C ARG A 128 -9.71 -13.04 6.99
N LEU A 129 -10.06 -11.93 6.35
CA LEU A 129 -11.38 -11.29 6.46
C LEU A 129 -12.50 -12.12 5.82
N LEU A 130 -12.21 -12.76 4.67
CA LEU A 130 -13.24 -13.46 3.88
C LEU A 130 -13.10 -14.98 4.02
N PRO A 131 -14.19 -15.70 4.35
CA PRO A 131 -14.17 -17.15 4.43
C PRO A 131 -13.91 -17.76 3.04
N GLY A 132 -12.96 -18.69 2.96
CA GLY A 132 -12.61 -19.40 1.72
C GLY A 132 -11.41 -18.83 0.96
N MET A 133 -10.85 -17.69 1.38
CA MET A 133 -9.56 -17.23 0.87
C MET A 133 -8.41 -18.08 1.42
N LEU A 134 -7.31 -18.19 0.65
CA LEU A 134 -6.13 -18.94 1.05
C LEU A 134 -5.56 -18.32 2.34
N LYS A 135 -5.72 -19.03 3.46
CA LYS A 135 -5.25 -18.62 4.80
C LYS A 135 -3.72 -18.56 4.94
N GLY A 136 -2.98 -18.96 3.92
CA GLY A 136 -1.54 -19.14 4.01
C GLY A 136 -0.76 -17.84 4.03
N GLU A 137 -1.26 -16.75 3.46
CA GLU A 137 -0.40 -15.59 3.14
C GLU A 137 -0.43 -14.47 4.19
N ASP A 138 -1.38 -14.49 5.15
CA ASP A 138 -1.60 -13.41 6.14
C ASP A 138 -1.36 -12.01 5.52
N GLU A 139 -1.85 -11.85 4.29
CA GLU A 139 -1.59 -10.69 3.44
C GLU A 139 -2.53 -9.54 3.81
N PHE A 140 -1.98 -8.34 3.81
CA PHE A 140 -2.65 -7.07 3.98
C PHE A 140 -2.42 -6.25 2.72
N VAL A 141 -3.51 -5.79 2.12
CA VAL A 141 -3.44 -4.80 1.04
C VAL A 141 -3.60 -3.42 1.64
N VAL A 142 -2.60 -2.58 1.41
CA VAL A 142 -2.43 -1.28 2.06
C VAL A 142 -2.47 -0.17 1.01
N VAL A 143 -3.24 0.87 1.29
CA VAL A 143 -3.31 2.10 0.48
C VAL A 143 -1.95 2.79 0.50
N GLY A 144 -1.48 3.25 -0.66
CA GLY A 144 -0.20 3.93 -0.82
C GLY A 144 -0.04 5.27 -0.12
N GLY A 145 0.93 6.03 -0.62
CA GLY A 145 1.32 7.33 -0.09
C GLY A 145 2.64 7.26 0.66
N VAL A 146 2.89 8.26 1.51
CA VAL A 146 4.17 8.40 2.21
C VAL A 146 4.16 7.59 3.49
N TYR A 147 5.22 6.82 3.69
CA TYR A 147 5.47 6.01 4.87
C TYR A 147 6.89 6.21 5.39
N GLU A 148 7.05 6.20 6.70
CA GLU A 148 8.33 5.91 7.32
C GLU A 148 8.48 4.39 7.43
N VAL A 149 9.60 3.87 6.95
CA VAL A 149 9.91 2.44 6.98
C VAL A 149 11.30 2.22 7.55
N SER A 150 11.47 1.10 8.24
CA SER A 150 12.79 0.59 8.65
C SER A 150 13.16 -0.58 7.75
N ILE A 151 14.44 -0.71 7.42
CA ILE A 151 14.95 -1.86 6.69
C ILE A 151 15.73 -2.76 7.63
N SER A 152 15.43 -4.05 7.57
CA SER A 152 16.31 -5.10 8.09
C SER A 152 16.81 -5.93 6.92
N THR A 153 18.11 -6.24 6.92
CA THR A 153 18.61 -7.39 6.14
C THR A 153 18.16 -8.67 6.82
N LEU A 154 18.09 -9.74 6.04
CA LEU A 154 18.00 -11.11 6.54
C LEU A 154 19.25 -11.50 7.34
#